data_AF-A0A7C5B2F3-F1
#
_entry.id   AF-A0A7C5B2F3-F1
#
_cell.length_a   1.000
_cell.length_b   1.000
_cell.length_c   1.000
_cell.angle_alpha   90.00
_cell.angle_beta   90.00
_cell.angle_gamma   90.00
#
_symmetry.space_group_name_H-M   'P 1'
#
loop_
_entity.id
_entity.type
_entity.pdbx_description
1 polymer ?
#
loop_
_entity_poly.entity_id
_entity_poly.type
_entity_poly.pdbx_seq_one_letter_code
_entity_poly.pdbx_strand_id
1 'polypeptide(L)'
;MIGDRIQLTEDHTGVSADQFSKKVLAVLSTAMPVLGIPLLLVQQTTVRITSAPNSFRTAAEYLARSLFRIRPEDIDSLGRPTTMFGFRLVFPQTLEHPQKYTVRVECYVRDPRSLYIENVGTFNSPIQAGQLDQVEKNLLLTSEFVVENVMRFLSVFDRREPE
;
A
#
# COMPACT_ATOMS: atom_id res chain seq x y z
N MET A 1 -23.59 0.22 8.15
CA MET A 1 -23.35 -0.35 9.49
C MET A 1 -21.85 -0.55 9.62
N ILE A 2 -21.17 0.15 10.53
CA ILE A 2 -19.76 -0.12 10.82
C ILE A 2 -19.79 -1.29 11.80
N GLY A 3 -19.30 -2.45 11.38
CA GLY A 3 -19.18 -3.62 12.27
C GLY A 3 -18.13 -3.39 13.35
N ASP A 4 -18.13 -4.25 14.37
CA ASP A 4 -17.13 -4.23 15.44
C ASP A 4 -15.72 -4.32 14.85
N ARG A 5 -14.85 -3.38 15.23
CA ARG A 5 -13.48 -3.29 14.71
C ARG A 5 -12.51 -2.76 15.77
N ILE A 6 -11.30 -3.28 15.73
CA ILE A 6 -10.13 -2.69 16.40
C ILE A 6 -9.29 -2.02 15.31
N GLN A 7 -9.00 -0.74 15.46
CA GLN A 7 -8.14 0.00 14.54
C GLN A 7 -6.93 0.53 15.29
N LEU A 8 -5.75 0.20 14.77
CA LEU A 8 -4.46 0.69 15.24
C LEU A 8 -3.81 1.41 14.06
N THR A 9 -3.27 2.59 14.29
CA THR A 9 -2.70 3.43 13.24
C THR A 9 -1.44 4.10 13.77
N GLU A 10 -0.42 4.16 12.92
CA GLU A 10 0.87 4.74 13.20
C GLU A 10 1.25 5.57 11.98
N ASP A 11 1.36 6.88 12.16
CA ASP A 11 1.63 7.85 11.09
C ASP A 11 2.82 8.72 11.48
N HIS A 12 3.76 8.94 10.56
CA HIS A 12 4.85 9.93 10.69
C HIS A 12 5.83 9.73 11.87
N THR A 13 5.98 8.53 12.41
CA THR A 13 6.84 8.28 13.59
C THR A 13 8.21 7.67 13.28
N GLY A 14 8.54 7.42 12.00
CA GLY A 14 9.82 6.78 11.61
C GLY A 14 9.93 5.32 12.05
N VAL A 15 8.84 4.72 12.51
CA VAL A 15 8.74 3.34 12.98
C VAL A 15 8.68 2.38 11.80
N SER A 16 9.46 1.30 11.85
CA SER A 16 9.40 0.25 10.82
C SER A 16 8.14 -0.62 10.95
N ALA A 17 7.77 -1.33 9.88
CA ALA A 17 6.66 -2.28 9.92
C ALA A 17 6.82 -3.34 11.03
N ASP A 18 8.04 -3.81 11.27
CA ASP A 18 8.40 -4.75 12.35
C ASP A 18 8.25 -4.14 13.75
N GLN A 19 8.62 -2.87 13.93
CA GLN A 19 8.40 -2.21 15.22
C GLN A 19 6.91 -1.96 15.46
N PHE A 20 6.16 -1.62 14.42
CA PHE A 20 4.72 -1.42 14.52
C PHE A 20 3.98 -2.74 14.77
N SER A 21 4.39 -3.87 14.15
CA SER A 21 3.79 -5.19 14.43
C SER A 21 3.91 -5.55 15.90
N LYS A 22 5.07 -5.33 16.52
CA LYS A 22 5.28 -5.58 17.96
C LYS A 22 4.33 -4.77 18.84
N LYS A 23 4.08 -3.50 18.51
CA LYS A 23 3.09 -2.67 19.22
C LYS A 23 1.68 -3.23 19.06
N VAL A 24 1.31 -3.63 17.83
CA VAL A 24 0.00 -4.24 17.54
C VAL A 24 -0.20 -5.52 18.36
N LEU A 25 0.81 -6.40 18.42
CA LEU A 25 0.75 -7.63 19.22
C LEU A 25 0.57 -7.34 20.71
N ALA A 26 1.32 -6.38 21.26
CA ALA A 26 1.21 -6.00 22.66
C ALA A 26 -0.19 -5.44 23.02
N VAL A 27 -0.79 -4.66 22.12
CA VAL A 27 -2.16 -4.17 22.30
C VAL A 27 -3.17 -5.31 22.22
N LEU A 28 -3.09 -6.15 21.19
CA LEU A 28 -4.07 -7.23 20.98
C LEU A 28 -4.00 -8.31 22.07
N SER A 29 -2.80 -8.64 22.57
CA SER A 29 -2.63 -9.62 23.65
C SER A 29 -3.29 -9.19 24.96
N THR A 30 -3.45 -7.87 25.16
CA THR A 30 -4.15 -7.31 26.31
C THR A 30 -5.63 -7.09 26.00
N ALA A 31 -5.95 -6.50 24.86
CA ALA A 31 -7.30 -6.07 24.51
C ALA A 31 -8.25 -7.24 24.25
N MET A 32 -7.82 -8.27 23.53
CA MET A 32 -8.72 -9.38 23.16
C MET A 32 -9.24 -10.14 24.39
N PRO A 33 -8.43 -10.52 25.39
CA PRO A 33 -8.94 -11.13 26.62
C PRO A 33 -9.85 -10.22 27.42
N VAL A 34 -9.48 -8.94 27.59
CA VAL A 34 -10.25 -7.96 28.37
C VAL A 34 -11.62 -7.71 27.75
N LEU A 35 -11.69 -7.67 26.42
CA LEU A 35 -12.92 -7.44 25.67
C LEU A 35 -13.70 -8.73 25.39
N GLY A 36 -13.19 -9.90 25.79
CA GLY A 36 -13.81 -11.19 25.52
C GLY A 36 -13.89 -11.52 24.03
N ILE A 37 -12.96 -11.04 23.21
CA ILE A 37 -12.92 -11.28 21.76
C ILE A 37 -12.15 -12.59 21.50
N PRO A 38 -12.82 -13.68 21.08
CA PRO A 38 -12.16 -14.97 20.93
C PRO A 38 -11.33 -15.07 19.64
N LEU A 39 -11.71 -14.33 18.59
CA LEU A 39 -11.07 -14.36 17.29
C LEU A 39 -11.32 -13.09 16.47
N LEU A 40 -10.40 -12.78 15.56
CA LEU A 40 -10.52 -11.74 14.54
C LEU A 40 -10.93 -12.40 13.21
N LEU A 41 -12.09 -12.05 12.66
CA LEU A 41 -12.59 -12.67 11.43
C LEU A 41 -11.84 -12.22 10.17
N VAL A 42 -11.49 -10.94 10.12
CA VAL A 42 -10.83 -10.30 8.99
C VAL A 42 -9.77 -9.36 9.53
N GLN A 43 -8.58 -9.42 8.93
CA GLN A 43 -7.55 -8.43 9.14
C GLN A 43 -7.35 -7.63 7.86
N GLN A 44 -7.32 -6.31 8.00
CA GLN A 44 -6.86 -5.41 6.94
C GLN A 44 -5.62 -4.68 7.41
N THR A 45 -4.55 -4.80 6.64
CA THR A 45 -3.31 -4.03 6.84
C THR A 45 -3.22 -3.01 5.73
N THR A 46 -2.98 -1.75 6.09
CA THR A 46 -2.70 -0.70 5.10
C THR A 46 -1.28 -0.19 5.29
N VAL A 47 -0.48 -0.24 4.22
CA VAL A 47 0.88 0.31 4.19
C VAL A 47 0.88 1.46 3.19
N ARG A 48 1.39 2.61 3.63
CA ARG A 48 1.51 3.82 2.81
C ARG A 48 2.95 4.30 2.84
N ILE A 49 3.51 4.52 1.67
CA ILE A 49 4.84 5.07 1.51
C ILE A 49 4.85 6.15 0.42
N THR A 50 5.87 7.00 0.48
CA THR A 50 6.21 7.90 -0.63
C THR A 50 7.53 7.47 -1.24
N SER A 51 7.66 7.61 -2.55
CA SER A 51 8.92 7.37 -3.25
C SER A 51 9.07 8.35 -4.41
N ALA A 52 10.30 8.77 -4.72
CA ALA A 52 10.58 9.66 -5.83
C ALA A 52 11.23 8.87 -6.99
N PRO A 53 10.76 9.04 -8.24
CA PRO A 53 11.49 8.55 -9.40
C PRO A 53 12.82 9.30 -9.55
N ASN A 54 13.86 8.61 -9.98
CA ASN A 54 15.22 9.12 -10.10
C ASN A 54 15.47 9.75 -11.46
N SER A 55 14.86 9.20 -12.52
CA SER A 55 15.15 9.57 -13.90
C SER A 55 14.35 10.79 -14.38
N PHE A 56 13.31 11.18 -13.65
CA PHE A 56 12.31 12.19 -14.04
C PHE A 56 12.27 13.39 -13.09
N ARG A 57 11.81 14.55 -13.58
CA ARG A 57 11.75 15.76 -12.74
C ARG A 57 10.54 15.76 -11.81
N THR A 58 9.44 15.13 -12.23
CA THR A 58 8.19 15.06 -11.46
C THR A 58 7.59 13.66 -11.54
N ALA A 59 6.79 13.29 -10.54
CA ALA A 59 6.03 12.04 -10.53
C ALA A 59 4.99 11.99 -11.66
N ALA A 60 4.41 13.14 -12.01
CA ALA A 60 3.47 13.25 -13.12
C ALA A 60 4.14 12.94 -14.47
N GLU A 61 5.34 13.47 -14.71
CA GLU A 61 6.14 13.17 -15.91
C GLU A 61 6.49 11.68 -15.99
N TYR A 62 6.94 11.09 -14.87
CA TYR A 62 7.25 9.67 -14.78
C TYR A 62 6.03 8.79 -15.12
N LEU A 63 4.89 9.01 -14.46
CA LEU A 63 3.70 8.19 -14.67
C LEU A 63 3.12 8.38 -16.09
N ALA A 64 2.98 9.61 -16.56
CA ALA A 64 2.41 9.88 -17.87
C ALA A 64 3.29 9.33 -18.99
N ARG A 65 4.57 9.73 -19.04
CA ARG A 65 5.43 9.47 -20.20
C ARG A 65 6.06 8.08 -20.16
N SER A 66 6.52 7.63 -18.99
CA SER A 66 7.24 6.37 -18.89
C SER A 66 6.34 5.18 -18.69
N LEU A 67 5.41 5.27 -17.72
CA LEU A 67 4.59 4.14 -17.33
C LEU A 67 3.35 3.99 -18.22
N PHE A 68 2.60 5.07 -18.46
CA PHE A 68 1.37 5.04 -19.26
C PHE A 68 1.57 5.31 -20.75
N ARG A 69 2.72 5.85 -21.15
CA ARG A 69 3.01 6.26 -22.53
C ARG A 69 2.02 7.29 -23.09
N ILE A 70 1.48 8.14 -22.21
CA ILE A 70 0.61 9.27 -22.55
C ILE A 70 1.48 10.43 -23.00
N ARG A 71 1.23 10.92 -24.21
CA ARG A 71 1.86 12.11 -24.78
C ARG A 71 0.97 13.33 -24.55
N PRO A 72 1.52 14.56 -24.61
CA PRO A 72 0.73 15.78 -24.45
C PRO A 72 -0.49 15.83 -25.37
N GLU A 73 -0.33 15.44 -26.63
CA GLU A 73 -1.42 15.43 -27.62
C GLU A 73 -2.56 14.46 -27.28
N ASP A 74 -2.28 13.39 -26.52
CA ASP A 74 -3.29 12.39 -26.16
C ASP A 74 -4.30 12.97 -25.13
N ILE A 75 -3.89 13.99 -24.36
CA ILE A 75 -4.72 14.63 -23.31
C ILE A 75 -5.28 15.99 -23.71
N ASP A 76 -4.89 16.56 -24.86
CA ASP A 76 -5.39 17.84 -25.35
C ASP A 76 -6.93 17.83 -25.52
N SER A 77 -7.50 16.68 -25.88
CA SER A 77 -8.94 16.48 -26.01
C SER A 77 -9.73 16.72 -24.71
N LEU A 78 -9.07 16.68 -23.55
CA LEU A 78 -9.68 17.00 -22.25
C LEU A 78 -9.90 18.50 -22.05
N GLY A 79 -9.32 19.36 -22.91
CA GLY A 79 -9.52 20.81 -22.91
C GLY A 79 -8.97 21.53 -21.68
N ARG A 80 -8.21 20.84 -20.82
CA ARG A 80 -7.62 21.39 -19.59
C ARG A 80 -6.28 20.68 -19.28
N PRO A 81 -5.31 21.36 -18.66
CA PRO A 81 -4.07 20.73 -18.22
C PRO A 81 -4.32 19.60 -17.20
N THR A 82 -3.71 18.43 -17.43
CA THR A 82 -3.73 17.31 -16.49
C THR A 82 -2.46 17.31 -15.65
N THR A 83 -2.60 17.35 -14.32
CA THR A 83 -1.47 17.51 -13.38
C THR A 83 -1.21 16.28 -12.51
N MET A 84 -2.14 15.32 -12.50
CA MET A 84 -2.02 14.10 -11.71
C MET A 84 -2.36 12.89 -12.53
N PHE A 85 -1.55 11.86 -12.34
CA PHE A 85 -1.67 10.56 -12.94
C PHE A 85 -1.62 9.51 -11.82
N GLY A 86 -2.30 8.40 -12.02
CA GLY A 86 -2.31 7.32 -11.06
C GLY A 86 -3.04 6.10 -11.59
N PHE A 87 -2.81 4.97 -10.93
CA PHE A 87 -3.48 3.71 -11.22
C PHE A 87 -3.81 2.95 -9.95
N ARG A 88 -4.76 2.01 -10.09
CA ARG A 88 -5.11 1.04 -9.06
C ARG A 88 -4.98 -0.36 -9.64
N LEU A 89 -4.25 -1.22 -8.93
CA LEU A 89 -4.17 -2.65 -9.21
C LEU A 89 -4.89 -3.41 -8.10
N VAL A 90 -5.69 -4.39 -8.49
CA VAL A 90 -6.34 -5.32 -7.56
C VAL A 90 -5.78 -6.70 -7.85
N PHE A 91 -5.14 -7.28 -6.84
CA PHE A 91 -4.63 -8.65 -6.86
C PHE A 91 -5.64 -9.51 -6.07
N PRO A 92 -6.50 -10.27 -6.75
CA PRO A 92 -7.53 -11.07 -6.10
C PRO A 92 -6.91 -12.26 -5.36
N GLN A 93 -7.71 -12.88 -4.48
CA GLN A 93 -7.33 -14.12 -3.83
C GLN A 93 -7.25 -15.26 -4.86
N THR A 94 -6.24 -16.10 -4.75
CA THR A 94 -6.07 -17.33 -5.52
C THR A 94 -5.78 -18.50 -4.57
N LEU A 95 -5.71 -19.72 -5.10
CA LEU A 95 -5.32 -20.89 -4.30
C LEU A 95 -3.88 -20.77 -3.76
N GLU A 96 -2.98 -20.13 -4.52
CA GLU A 96 -1.58 -19.91 -4.14
C GLU A 96 -1.40 -18.65 -3.27
N HIS A 97 -2.30 -17.67 -3.40
CA HIS A 97 -2.26 -16.39 -2.70
C HIS A 97 -3.61 -16.13 -2.03
N PRO A 98 -3.82 -16.63 -0.79
CA PRO A 98 -5.11 -16.51 -0.10
C PRO A 98 -5.44 -15.08 0.36
N GLN A 99 -4.48 -14.16 0.30
CA GLN A 99 -4.67 -12.75 0.61
C GLN A 99 -5.00 -11.92 -0.63
N LYS A 100 -5.80 -10.87 -0.46
CA LYS A 100 -6.07 -9.87 -1.49
C LYS A 100 -5.19 -8.65 -1.26
N TYR A 101 -4.60 -8.10 -2.33
CA TYR A 101 -3.95 -6.80 -2.31
C TYR A 101 -4.69 -5.79 -3.18
N THR A 102 -4.80 -4.55 -2.70
CA THR A 102 -5.23 -3.41 -3.52
C THR A 102 -4.15 -2.35 -3.43
N VAL A 103 -3.46 -2.14 -4.54
CA VAL A 103 -2.37 -1.17 -4.66
C VAL A 103 -2.88 0.05 -5.39
N ARG A 104 -2.63 1.23 -4.85
CA ARG A 104 -2.83 2.53 -5.50
C ARG A 104 -1.49 3.23 -5.60
N VAL A 105 -1.17 3.71 -6.79
CA VAL A 105 0.01 4.54 -7.07
C VAL A 105 -0.47 5.80 -7.76
N GLU A 106 -0.13 6.97 -7.22
CA GLU A 106 -0.52 8.27 -7.80
C GLU A 106 0.51 9.36 -7.49
N CYS A 107 0.44 10.48 -8.21
CA CYS A 107 1.22 11.67 -7.86
C CYS A 107 0.89 12.11 -6.43
N TYR A 108 1.90 12.43 -5.63
CA TYR A 108 1.68 12.92 -4.27
C TYR A 108 1.41 14.43 -4.28
N VAL A 109 0.22 14.82 -3.86
CA VAL A 109 -0.24 16.23 -3.91
C VAL A 109 0.69 17.19 -3.15
N ARG A 110 1.32 16.73 -2.06
CA ARG A 110 2.17 17.59 -1.21
C ARG A 110 3.60 17.74 -1.72
N ASP A 111 4.05 16.85 -2.60
CA ASP A 111 5.38 16.90 -3.19
C ASP A 111 5.33 16.41 -4.65
N PRO A 112 5.48 17.31 -5.64
CA PRO A 112 5.37 16.97 -7.06
C PRO A 112 6.45 16.00 -7.55
N ARG A 113 7.53 15.79 -6.77
CA ARG A 113 8.55 14.78 -7.06
C ARG A 113 8.16 13.40 -6.57
N SER A 114 7.22 13.27 -5.65
CA SER A 114 6.91 12.00 -5.00
C SER A 114 5.69 11.32 -5.60
N LEU A 115 5.77 9.99 -5.67
CA LEU A 115 4.64 9.08 -5.79
C LEU A 115 4.11 8.79 -4.39
N TYR A 116 2.79 8.76 -4.27
CA TYR A 116 2.09 8.16 -3.15
C TYR A 116 1.74 6.71 -3.51
N ILE A 117 2.16 5.78 -2.67
CA ILE A 117 1.93 4.35 -2.84
C ILE A 117 1.18 3.83 -1.63
N GLU A 118 0.03 3.24 -1.85
CA GLU A 118 -0.79 2.60 -0.81
C GLU A 118 -1.05 1.15 -1.21
N ASN A 119 -0.79 0.22 -0.29
CA ASN A 119 -1.19 -1.16 -0.42
C ASN A 119 -2.11 -1.54 0.74
N VAL A 120 -3.27 -2.10 0.42
CA VAL A 120 -4.20 -2.67 1.38
C VAL A 120 -4.20 -4.19 1.22
N GLY A 121 -3.61 -4.88 2.19
CA GLY A 121 -3.70 -6.33 2.36
C GLY A 121 -4.96 -6.70 3.12
N THR A 122 -5.76 -7.62 2.57
CA THR A 122 -6.96 -8.15 3.23
C THR A 122 -6.82 -9.66 3.40
N PHE A 123 -6.96 -10.11 4.65
CA PHE A 123 -6.80 -11.49 5.09
C PHE A 123 -8.11 -11.95 5.71
N ASN A 124 -8.74 -12.96 5.11
CA ASN A 124 -10.05 -13.48 5.53
C ASN A 124 -9.95 -14.77 6.37
N SER A 125 -8.73 -15.20 6.70
CA SER A 125 -8.52 -16.34 7.58
C SER A 125 -8.72 -15.89 9.03
N PRO A 126 -9.64 -16.52 9.80
CA PRO A 126 -9.85 -16.17 11.20
C PRO A 126 -8.58 -16.33 12.04
N ILE A 127 -8.28 -15.36 12.89
CA ILE A 127 -7.12 -15.36 13.78
C ILE A 127 -7.62 -15.51 15.21
N GLN A 128 -7.27 -16.62 15.87
CA GLN A 128 -7.64 -16.84 17.27
C GLN A 128 -6.82 -15.96 18.21
N ALA A 129 -7.35 -15.64 19.39
CA ALA A 129 -6.63 -14.87 20.41
C ALA A 129 -5.26 -15.48 20.81
N GLY A 130 -5.08 -16.80 20.66
CA GLY A 130 -3.80 -17.50 20.90
C GLY A 130 -2.84 -17.53 19.70
N GLN A 131 -3.21 -16.95 18.56
CA GLN A 131 -2.47 -17.02 17.28
C GLN A 131 -2.12 -15.63 16.74
N LEU A 132 -1.81 -14.68 17.64
CA LEU A 132 -1.55 -13.29 17.26
C LEU A 132 -0.30 -13.13 16.40
N ASP A 133 0.62 -14.10 16.38
CA ASP A 133 1.75 -14.13 15.45
C ASP A 133 1.31 -14.05 13.97
N GLN A 134 0.10 -14.53 13.65
CA GLN A 134 -0.47 -14.38 12.31
C GLN A 134 -0.76 -12.91 11.97
N VAL A 135 -1.10 -12.07 12.95
CA VAL A 135 -1.33 -10.64 12.74
C VAL A 135 -0.05 -9.95 12.27
N GLU A 136 1.06 -10.27 12.93
CA GLU A 136 2.40 -9.78 12.57
C GLU A 136 2.80 -10.26 11.18
N LYS A 137 2.68 -11.57 10.89
CA LYS A 137 2.97 -12.12 9.56
C LYS A 137 2.20 -11.39 8.46
N ASN A 138 0.89 -11.20 8.64
CA ASN A 138 0.04 -10.50 7.67
C ASN A 138 0.47 -9.04 7.47
N LEU A 139 0.90 -8.37 8.53
CA LEU A 139 1.39 -7.00 8.47
C LEU A 139 2.68 -6.92 7.65
N LEU A 140 3.65 -7.78 7.98
CA LEU A 140 4.94 -7.84 7.30
C LEU A 140 4.79 -8.22 5.83
N LEU A 141 3.94 -9.21 5.50
CA LEU A 141 3.64 -9.60 4.11
C LEU A 141 3.09 -8.43 3.29
N THR A 142 2.22 -7.61 3.89
CA THR A 142 1.66 -6.42 3.20
C THR A 142 2.72 -5.37 2.93
N SER A 143 3.65 -5.17 3.89
CA SER A 143 4.78 -4.25 3.75
C SER A 143 5.80 -4.74 2.73
N GLU A 144 6.16 -6.02 2.79
CA GLU A 144 7.10 -6.66 1.88
C GLU A 144 6.58 -6.61 0.44
N PHE A 145 5.29 -6.85 0.20
CA PHE A 145 4.71 -6.73 -1.14
C PHE A 145 4.90 -5.33 -1.76
N VAL A 146 4.84 -4.27 -0.95
CA VAL A 146 5.13 -2.91 -1.43
C VAL A 146 6.61 -2.79 -1.81
N VAL A 147 7.52 -3.17 -0.92
CA VAL A 147 8.96 -2.97 -1.08
C VAL A 147 9.55 -3.88 -2.16
N GLU A 148 9.13 -5.13 -2.24
CA GLU A 148 9.73 -6.13 -3.13
C GLU A 148 9.04 -6.22 -4.49
N ASN A 149 7.72 -6.04 -4.55
CA ASN A 149 6.96 -6.21 -5.79
C ASN A 149 6.60 -4.86 -6.42
N VAL A 150 5.92 -3.98 -5.68
CA VAL A 150 5.42 -2.70 -6.24
C VAL A 150 6.59 -1.79 -6.59
N MET A 151 7.54 -1.58 -5.69
CA MET A 151 8.71 -0.73 -5.94
C MET A 151 9.58 -1.29 -7.07
N ARG A 152 9.75 -2.62 -7.15
CA ARG A 152 10.47 -3.27 -8.25
C ARG A 152 9.76 -3.09 -9.59
N PHE A 153 8.44 -3.22 -9.62
CA PHE A 153 7.66 -2.94 -10.83
C PHE A 153 7.85 -1.49 -11.29
N LEU A 154 7.75 -0.53 -10.37
CA LEU A 154 7.93 0.90 -10.70
C LEU A 154 9.35 1.22 -11.20
N SER A 155 10.39 0.61 -10.61
CA SER A 155 11.77 0.88 -10.99
C SER A 155 12.12 0.44 -12.42
N VAL A 156 11.40 -0.54 -12.98
CA VAL A 156 11.56 -0.95 -14.39
C VAL A 156 11.27 0.22 -15.34
N PHE A 157 10.31 1.08 -14.99
CA PHE A 157 9.93 2.25 -15.78
C PHE A 157 10.71 3.51 -15.39
N ASP A 158 11.53 3.49 -14.33
CA ASP A 158 12.31 4.65 -13.89
C ASP A 158 13.64 4.78 -14.64
N ARG A 159 13.55 4.75 -15.98
CA ARG A 159 14.70 4.84 -16.89
C ARG A 159 14.50 6.04 -17.80
N ARG A 160 15.57 6.81 -18.05
CA ARG A 160 15.54 7.79 -19.14
C ARG A 160 15.50 7.04 -20.46
N GLU A 161 14.59 7.40 -21.35
CA GLU A 161 14.71 7.02 -22.75
C GLU A 161 15.98 7.67 -23.31
N PRO A 162 16.79 6.95 -24.11
CA PRO A 162 17.86 7.59 -24.85
C PRO A 162 17.24 8.64 -25.78
N GLU A 163 17.82 9.84 -25.75
CA GLU A 163 17.46 10.97 -26.63
C GLU A 163 17.62 10.61 -28.12
#